data_AF-A0A291DYZ1-F1
#
_entry.id   AF-A0A291DYZ1-F1
#
_cell.length_a   1.000
_cell.length_b   1.000
_cell.length_c   1.000
_cell.angle_alpha   90.00
_cell.angle_beta   90.00
_cell.angle_gamma   90.00
#
_symmetry.space_group_name_H-M   'P 1'
#
loop_
_entity.id
_entity.type
_entity.pdbx_description
1 polymer ?
#
loop_
_entity_poly.entity_id
_entity_poly.type
_entity_poly.pdbx_seq_one_letter_code
_entity_poly.pdbx_strand_id
1 'polypeptide(L)'
;MKKLLVATLPMLLAGCSYYNTFLERMHTDTLAYQCDEKPLTVKLNNDKQQVSFVYDNQMLNLTQGLSASGARYTDGVYVFWSKGDSATVYRKDTIVLNNCQLQTAKR
;
A
#
# COMPACT_ATOMS: atom_id res chain seq x y z
N MET A 1 38.92 -17.42 -40.40
CA MET A 1 38.61 -17.18 -38.97
C MET A 1 37.47 -16.19 -38.85
N LYS A 2 36.23 -16.64 -38.60
CA LYS A 2 35.04 -15.78 -38.44
C LYS A 2 33.90 -16.58 -37.78
N LYS A 3 34.05 -16.97 -36.51
CA LYS A 3 33.02 -17.71 -35.74
C LYS A 3 32.99 -17.33 -34.25
N LEU A 4 33.18 -16.05 -33.91
CA LEU A 4 33.22 -15.58 -32.51
C LEU A 4 32.31 -14.36 -32.27
N LEU A 5 31.08 -14.38 -32.78
CA LEU A 5 30.11 -13.30 -32.52
C LEU A 5 28.69 -13.82 -32.27
N VAL A 6 28.52 -14.96 -31.59
CA VAL A 6 27.17 -15.50 -31.28
C VAL A 6 27.04 -15.93 -29.80
N ALA A 7 27.72 -15.23 -28.88
CA ALA A 7 27.74 -15.64 -27.47
C ALA A 7 27.50 -14.50 -26.45
N THR A 8 26.85 -13.40 -26.83
CA THR A 8 26.58 -12.27 -25.91
C THR A 8 25.10 -11.90 -25.76
N LEU A 9 24.19 -12.58 -26.44
CA LEU A 9 22.77 -12.24 -26.45
C LEU A 9 21.93 -12.59 -25.19
N PRO A 10 22.31 -13.49 -24.24
CA PRO A 10 21.37 -13.82 -23.16
C PRO A 10 21.35 -12.87 -21.95
N MET A 11 22.31 -11.95 -21.80
CA MET A 11 22.46 -11.18 -20.54
C MET A 11 21.54 -9.96 -20.40
N LEU A 12 20.88 -9.50 -21.47
CA LEU A 12 20.06 -8.28 -21.42
C LEU A 12 18.64 -8.50 -20.88
N LEU A 13 18.15 -9.74 -20.81
CA LEU A 13 16.77 -10.00 -20.34
C LEU A 13 16.64 -10.13 -18.81
N ALA A 14 17.74 -10.25 -18.05
CA ALA A 14 17.68 -10.33 -16.59
C ALA A 14 17.42 -8.97 -15.90
N GLY A 15 17.60 -7.85 -16.61
CA GLY A 15 17.45 -6.51 -16.04
C GLY A 15 16.01 -6.11 -15.74
N CYS A 16 15.04 -6.54 -16.55
CA CYS A 16 13.66 -6.02 -16.47
C CYS A 16 12.95 -6.40 -15.16
N SER A 17 13.24 -7.54 -14.55
CA SER A 17 12.56 -7.97 -13.32
C SER A 17 12.96 -7.12 -12.09
N TYR A 18 14.22 -6.67 -12.04
CA TYR A 18 14.70 -5.81 -10.96
C TYR A 18 14.13 -4.39 -11.05
N TYR A 19 14.01 -3.83 -12.27
CA TYR A 19 13.40 -2.51 -12.48
C TYR A 19 11.93 -2.48 -12.06
N ASN A 20 11.14 -3.53 -12.34
CA ASN A 20 9.74 -3.59 -11.92
C ASN A 20 9.59 -3.56 -10.39
N THR A 21 10.44 -4.30 -9.66
CA THR A 21 10.41 -4.33 -8.19
C THR A 21 10.83 -2.98 -7.58
N PHE A 22 11.77 -2.29 -8.21
CA PHE A 22 12.21 -0.95 -7.80
C PHE A 22 11.13 0.11 -8.04
N LEU A 23 10.44 0.08 -9.18
CA LEU A 23 9.33 0.99 -9.49
C LEU A 23 8.11 0.77 -8.57
N GLU A 24 7.74 -0.48 -8.28
CA GLU A 24 6.66 -0.78 -7.31
C GLU A 24 6.92 -0.16 -5.93
N ARG A 25 8.19 -0.09 -5.53
CA ARG A 25 8.59 0.50 -4.25
C ARG A 25 8.55 2.03 -4.24
N MET A 26 8.66 2.67 -5.41
CA MET A 26 8.54 4.12 -5.57
C MET A 26 7.08 4.60 -5.53
N HIS A 27 6.12 3.74 -5.89
CA HIS A 27 4.69 4.09 -5.98
C HIS A 27 3.88 3.68 -4.74
N THR A 28 4.57 3.23 -3.69
CA THR A 28 3.98 2.90 -2.40
C THR A 28 4.25 4.03 -1.40
N ASP A 29 3.23 4.83 -1.12
CA ASP A 29 3.27 5.86 -0.09
C ASP A 29 3.14 5.22 1.29
N THR A 30 3.90 5.71 2.26
CA THR A 30 3.76 5.29 3.67
C THR A 30 3.15 6.43 4.47
N LEU A 31 1.94 6.20 4.98
CA LEU A 31 1.14 7.13 5.76
C LEU A 31 1.16 6.68 7.22
N ALA A 32 1.70 7.51 8.12
CA ALA A 32 1.63 7.26 9.55
C ALA A 32 0.46 8.05 10.16
N TYR A 33 -0.44 7.36 10.83
CA TYR A 33 -1.56 7.92 11.57
C TYR A 33 -1.36 7.73 13.07
N GLN A 34 -1.74 8.75 13.83
CA GLN A 34 -1.88 8.67 15.28
C GLN A 34 -3.36 8.52 15.60
N CYS A 35 -3.76 7.35 16.06
CA CYS A 35 -5.12 7.09 16.55
C CYS A 35 -5.16 7.16 18.08
N ASP A 36 -6.35 7.25 18.65
CA ASP A 36 -6.54 7.31 20.10
C ASP A 36 -6.12 5.99 20.77
N GLU A 37 -6.34 4.85 20.10
CA GLU A 37 -6.05 3.53 20.65
C GLU A 37 -4.58 3.10 20.42
N LYS A 38 -4.08 3.22 19.19
CA LYS A 38 -2.71 2.85 18.81
C LYS A 38 -2.26 3.55 17.53
N PRO A 39 -0.94 3.79 17.35
CA PRO A 39 -0.42 4.31 16.10
C PRO A 39 -0.64 3.30 14.96
N LEU A 40 -0.95 3.81 13.77
CA LEU A 40 -1.25 3.02 12.58
C LEU A 40 -0.37 3.46 11.41
N THR A 41 0.43 2.55 10.87
CA THR A 41 1.21 2.79 9.65
C THR A 41 0.55 2.08 8.48
N VAL A 42 0.12 2.85 7.49
CA VAL A 42 -0.55 2.38 6.28
C VAL A 42 0.36 2.57 5.09
N LYS A 43 0.53 1.53 4.30
CA LYS A 43 1.21 1.57 3.00
C LYS A 43 0.17 1.65 1.90
N LEU A 44 0.06 2.80 1.25
CA LEU A 44 -0.85 3.03 0.13
C LEU A 44 -0.09 2.75 -1.17
N ASN A 45 -0.50 1.73 -1.90
CA ASN A 45 -0.06 1.48 -3.26
C ASN A 45 -1.06 2.13 -4.22
N ASN A 46 -0.66 3.26 -4.82
CA ASN A 46 -1.52 4.02 -5.73
C ASN A 46 -1.76 3.28 -7.06
N ASP A 47 -0.80 2.51 -7.57
CA ASP A 47 -0.99 1.79 -8.84
C ASP A 47 -2.02 0.66 -8.72
N LYS A 48 -1.97 -0.07 -7.60
CA LYS A 48 -2.87 -1.19 -7.31
C LYS A 48 -4.16 -0.76 -6.63
N GLN A 49 -4.28 0.52 -6.25
CA GLN A 49 -5.38 1.03 -5.43
C GLN A 49 -5.60 0.15 -4.20
N GLN A 50 -4.52 -0.13 -3.48
CA GLN A 50 -4.49 -1.03 -2.33
C GLN A 50 -3.85 -0.35 -1.14
N VAL A 51 -4.31 -0.69 0.06
CA VAL A 51 -3.66 -0.31 1.31
C VAL A 51 -3.25 -1.54 2.08
N SER A 52 -2.06 -1.48 2.68
CA SER A 52 -1.54 -2.53 3.53
C SER A 52 -1.16 -1.97 4.88
N PHE A 53 -1.62 -2.58 5.96
CA PHE A 53 -1.23 -2.19 7.32
C PHE A 53 -1.19 -3.41 8.24
N VAL A 54 -0.51 -3.27 9.37
CA VAL A 54 -0.42 -4.33 10.37
C VAL A 54 -1.44 -4.05 11.47
N TYR A 55 -2.29 -5.03 11.76
CA TYR A 55 -3.23 -4.99 12.86
C TYR A 55 -3.17 -6.34 13.60
N ASP A 56 -2.95 -6.30 14.91
CA ASP A 56 -2.78 -7.47 15.79
C ASP A 56 -1.76 -8.49 15.25
N ASN A 57 -0.57 -7.99 14.87
CA ASN A 57 0.53 -8.77 14.28
C ASN A 57 0.22 -9.45 12.93
N GLN A 58 -0.94 -9.18 12.33
CA GLN A 58 -1.31 -9.66 11.00
C GLN A 58 -1.18 -8.53 9.98
N MET A 59 -0.53 -8.80 8.84
CA MET A 59 -0.53 -7.90 7.70
C MET A 59 -1.85 -8.03 6.95
N LEU A 60 -2.60 -6.94 6.89
CA LEU A 60 -3.85 -6.83 6.15
C LEU A 60 -3.58 -6.12 4.83
N ASN A 61 -4.22 -6.58 3.76
CA ASN A 61 -4.18 -5.97 2.43
C ASN A 61 -5.61 -5.73 1.98
N LEU A 62 -6.00 -4.47 1.85
CA LEU A 62 -7.34 -4.06 1.47
C LEU A 62 -7.31 -3.44 0.08
N THR A 63 -8.33 -3.72 -0.72
CA THR A 63 -8.53 -3.09 -2.04
C THR A 63 -9.46 -1.90 -1.94
N GLN A 64 -9.28 -0.92 -2.81
CA GLN A 64 -10.17 0.23 -2.87
C GLN A 64 -11.60 -0.21 -3.21
N GLY A 65 -12.55 0.28 -2.41
CA GLY A 65 -13.97 0.09 -2.60
C GLY A 65 -14.66 1.43 -2.90
N LEU A 66 -15.90 1.33 -3.40
CA LEU A 66 -16.75 2.50 -3.63
C LEU A 66 -17.00 3.27 -2.33
N SER A 67 -16.86 4.59 -2.38
CA SER A 67 -17.11 5.51 -1.28
C SER A 67 -17.81 6.76 -1.77
N ALA A 68 -18.75 7.28 -0.99
CA ALA A 68 -19.43 8.54 -1.28
C ALA A 68 -18.55 9.77 -0.95
N SER A 69 -17.66 9.66 0.03
CA SER A 69 -16.68 10.71 0.36
C SER A 69 -15.42 10.10 0.97
N GLY A 70 -14.25 10.63 0.58
CA GLY A 70 -12.96 10.07 0.97
C GLY A 70 -12.65 8.74 0.27
N ALA A 71 -11.59 8.08 0.70
CA ALA A 71 -11.16 6.80 0.16
C ALA A 71 -11.55 5.67 1.12
N ARG A 72 -12.21 4.64 0.59
CA ARG A 72 -12.57 3.43 1.33
C ARG A 72 -11.78 2.27 0.77
N TYR A 73 -11.21 1.47 1.64
CA TYR A 73 -10.54 0.22 1.29
C TYR A 73 -11.09 -0.90 2.14
N THR A 74 -11.32 -2.07 1.55
CA THR A 74 -11.98 -3.19 2.23
C THR A 74 -11.50 -4.54 1.67
N ASP A 75 -11.44 -5.57 2.51
CA ASP A 75 -11.28 -6.98 2.11
C ASP A 75 -12.55 -7.80 2.40
N GLY A 76 -13.60 -7.14 2.89
CA GLY A 76 -14.87 -7.75 3.30
C GLY A 76 -14.97 -8.00 4.81
N VAL A 77 -13.84 -8.00 5.53
CA VAL A 77 -13.80 -8.13 6.99
C VAL A 77 -13.33 -6.83 7.64
N TYR A 78 -12.28 -6.21 7.14
CA TYR A 78 -11.78 -4.94 7.60
C TYR A 78 -12.11 -3.85 6.60
N VAL A 79 -12.36 -2.65 7.11
CA VAL A 79 -12.57 -1.46 6.31
C VAL A 79 -11.67 -0.36 6.82
N PHE A 80 -10.78 0.13 5.97
CA PHE A 80 -10.04 1.36 6.21
C PHE A 80 -10.73 2.48 5.46
N TRP A 81 -11.23 3.48 6.18
CA TRP A 81 -11.86 4.65 5.59
C TRP A 81 -11.05 5.89 5.95
N SER A 82 -10.58 6.62 4.93
CA SER A 82 -9.85 7.87 5.10
C SER A 82 -10.59 9.03 4.47
N LYS A 83 -10.62 10.16 5.18
CA LYS A 83 -11.25 11.40 4.75
C LYS A 83 -10.37 12.59 5.13
N GLY A 84 -9.77 13.22 4.12
CA GLY A 84 -8.76 14.26 4.34
C GLY A 84 -7.58 13.68 5.12
N ASP A 85 -7.27 14.30 6.25
CA ASP A 85 -6.18 13.87 7.15
C ASP A 85 -6.65 12.89 8.24
N SER A 86 -7.96 12.62 8.32
CA SER A 86 -8.54 11.69 9.28
C SER A 86 -8.75 10.31 8.69
N ALA A 87 -8.66 9.26 9.51
CA ALA A 87 -8.99 7.90 9.15
C ALA A 87 -9.70 7.15 10.30
N THR A 88 -10.42 6.10 9.92
CA THR A 88 -11.11 5.19 10.85
C THR A 88 -11.00 3.77 10.30
N VAL A 89 -10.74 2.82 11.19
CA VAL A 89 -10.67 1.40 10.84
C VAL A 89 -11.81 0.65 11.50
N TYR A 90 -12.53 -0.10 10.68
CA TYR A 90 -13.61 -0.97 11.10
C TYR A 90 -13.19 -2.43 10.94
N ARG A 91 -13.67 -3.28 11.83
CA ARG A 91 -13.66 -4.73 11.72
C ARG A 91 -15.10 -5.20 11.73
N LYS A 92 -15.59 -5.62 10.57
CA LYS A 92 -17.00 -5.87 10.27
C LYS A 92 -17.81 -4.60 10.56
N ASP A 93 -18.51 -4.55 11.68
CA ASP A 93 -19.37 -3.43 12.07
C ASP A 93 -18.84 -2.67 13.30
N THR A 94 -17.68 -3.06 13.84
CA THR A 94 -17.09 -2.44 15.04
C THR A 94 -15.93 -1.53 14.66
N ILE A 95 -15.87 -0.32 15.23
CA ILE A 95 -14.72 0.56 15.11
C ILE A 95 -13.59 0.00 15.98
N VAL A 96 -12.46 -0.31 15.37
CA VAL A 96 -11.27 -0.82 16.06
C VAL A 96 -10.16 0.21 16.21
N LEU A 97 -10.15 1.21 15.34
CA LEU A 97 -9.29 2.40 15.45
C LEU A 97 -10.11 3.61 15.07
N ASN A 98 -10.17 4.58 15.98
CA ASN A 98 -10.92 5.80 15.80
C ASN A 98 -10.01 7.03 15.80
N ASN A 99 -10.51 8.11 15.22
CA ASN A 99 -9.87 9.43 15.24
C ASN A 99 -8.39 9.42 14.81
N CYS A 100 -8.05 8.57 13.83
CA CYS A 100 -6.68 8.47 13.35
C CYS A 100 -6.30 9.72 12.56
N GLN A 101 -5.36 10.52 13.07
CA GLN A 101 -4.88 11.75 12.42
C GLN A 101 -3.55 11.51 11.72
N LEU A 102 -3.47 11.86 10.43
CA LEU A 102 -2.26 11.74 9.63
C LEU A 102 -1.14 12.62 10.20
N GLN A 103 -0.01 12.01 10.54
CA GLN A 103 1.17 12.70 11.09
C GLN A 103 2.21 12.98 10.01
N THR A 104 2.25 12.16 8.96
CA THR A 104 3.21 12.34 7.87
C THR A 104 2.67 13.41 6.91
N ALA A 105 3.39 14.53 6.79
CA ALA A 105 3.13 15.51 5.75
C ALA A 105 3.22 14.82 4.39
N LYS A 106 2.15 14.89 3.61
CA LYS A 106 2.08 14.47 2.20
C LYS A 106 3.34 15.01 1.50
N ARG A 107 4.21 14.12 1.00
CA ARG A 107 5.40 14.53 0.25
C ARG A 107 5.01 14.91 -1.17
#